data_AF-A0A952P809-F1
#
_entry.id   AF-A0A952P809-F1
#
_cell.length_a   1.000
_cell.length_b   1.000
_cell.length_c   1.000
_cell.angle_alpha   90.00
_cell.angle_beta   90.00
_cell.angle_gamma   90.00
#
_symmetry.space_group_name_H-M   'P 1'
#
loop_
_entity.id
_entity.type
_entity.pdbx_description
1 polymer ?
#
loop_
_entity_poly.entity_id
_entity_poly.type
_entity_poly.pdbx_seq_one_letter_code
_entity_poly.pdbx_strand_id
1 'polypeptide(L)'
;MKIRNLLFLLVGFCSYFFLQYALVSYDHLKSHKSFNRHIVDKFEKHFKWGTNDEKFKNYQFIFTDNSAIGLGDKHKIVGPALTNSGYFHSTVENTDVAMLPIEWIEHGGFSADEPQIPAATRHFYDPVKLSGHHYLTNRGTYWEGIYPNPGIDAIEWALGDTENGKGNPYNLDMGKTYMILGLIEKDSVKRNLYFAKAYRCLGEVLHNTADMGLPSHVRNDSHAAPVGLTLGKLSNFGSPDPHEELFGPYLVERFKDDNPDPNLSATFSNASKIRTINTALATFTNENFFTHETINGMQKFSDGTSKTIEPYNGKDGKYPKPRLENLDYESYNYSYSKKFPSGRTVILARDRWYFSYGQGYPHVDKVSAVSQSSELVPNILHAGINVMRLFFPHLEIEMNNVDDLSDTVTIDVKHIQDSEYTDEIWYYGPVRFMVNGKLHDSILVINHGEFKGVLPFQVKNGDKIKPFLDLPGFMINAEKETIIKMNPLWGIWYIREVLDSSNDPAAPAKGTVFTGIKFYKVLSNGMVRITNLDGSQLMQLKLENTGLHFLITGNSSTQSYYQAGDLNSNQETWSAYTVSEYRQGDVYYNRKYNTNGSRKPIGSKVNHNLDSDEILDFSQFSGK
;
A
#
# COMPACT_ATOMS: atom_id res chain seq x y z
N MET A 1 -27.55 30.51 -56.09
CA MET A 1 -26.26 29.82 -55.92
C MET A 1 -26.30 28.50 -56.70
N LYS A 2 -25.30 28.17 -57.53
CA LYS A 2 -25.32 26.92 -58.33
C LYS A 2 -25.21 25.71 -57.38
N ILE A 3 -25.92 24.61 -57.66
CA ILE A 3 -25.92 23.36 -56.86
C ILE A 3 -24.50 22.89 -56.52
N ARG A 4 -23.56 23.02 -57.47
CA ARG A 4 -22.14 22.73 -57.28
C ARG A 4 -21.50 23.50 -56.10
N ASN A 5 -21.85 24.77 -55.93
CA ASN A 5 -21.29 25.61 -54.86
C ASN A 5 -21.90 25.24 -53.49
N LEU A 6 -23.18 24.82 -53.46
CA LEU A 6 -23.81 24.30 -52.24
C LEU A 6 -23.13 23.00 -51.79
N LEU A 7 -22.80 22.12 -52.74
CA LEU A 7 -22.15 20.84 -52.46
C LEU A 7 -20.72 21.02 -51.96
N PHE A 8 -19.94 21.96 -52.52
CA PHE A 8 -18.62 22.30 -51.99
C PHE A 8 -18.67 22.93 -50.60
N LEU A 9 -19.67 23.76 -50.32
CA LEU A 9 -19.86 24.37 -49.00
C LEU A 9 -20.26 23.31 -47.96
N LEU A 10 -21.12 22.37 -48.34
CA LEU A 10 -21.51 21.24 -47.50
C LEU A 10 -20.34 20.28 -47.24
N VAL A 11 -19.53 19.95 -48.26
CA VAL A 11 -18.34 19.10 -48.10
C VAL A 11 -17.27 19.81 -47.28
N GLY A 12 -17.07 21.11 -47.47
CA GLY A 12 -16.17 21.92 -46.63
C GLY A 12 -16.63 21.94 -45.17
N PHE A 13 -17.93 22.13 -44.94
CA PHE A 13 -18.54 22.06 -43.62
C PHE A 13 -18.37 20.66 -43.02
N CYS A 14 -18.82 19.60 -43.67
CA CYS A 14 -18.68 18.22 -43.17
C CYS A 14 -17.22 17.80 -42.97
N SER A 15 -16.29 18.21 -43.84
CA SER A 15 -14.86 17.95 -43.68
C SER A 15 -14.29 18.71 -42.48
N TYR A 16 -14.71 19.95 -42.25
CA TYR A 16 -14.35 20.73 -41.06
C TYR A 16 -14.85 20.04 -39.79
N PHE A 17 -16.11 19.62 -39.75
CA PHE A 17 -16.68 18.86 -38.63
C PHE A 17 -16.01 17.51 -38.41
N PHE A 18 -15.65 16.80 -39.48
CA PHE A 18 -14.95 15.52 -39.40
C PHE A 18 -13.50 15.69 -38.93
N LEU A 19 -12.76 16.67 -39.47
CA LEU A 19 -11.41 17.02 -38.99
C LEU A 19 -11.45 17.48 -37.54
N GLN A 20 -12.44 18.28 -37.14
CA GLN A 20 -12.62 18.71 -35.77
C GLN A 20 -12.96 17.53 -34.84
N TYR A 21 -13.82 16.61 -35.28
CA TYR A 21 -14.13 15.38 -34.55
C TYR A 21 -12.92 14.44 -34.41
N ALA A 22 -12.11 14.32 -35.47
CA ALA A 22 -10.93 13.44 -35.51
C ALA A 22 -9.70 14.03 -34.80
N LEU A 23 -9.59 15.36 -34.71
CA LEU A 23 -8.43 16.05 -34.12
C LEU A 23 -8.65 16.47 -32.65
N VAL A 24 -9.89 16.45 -32.14
CA VAL A 24 -10.24 16.86 -30.77
C VAL A 24 -10.77 15.65 -29.98
N SER A 25 -9.87 14.70 -29.67
CA SER A 25 -10.12 13.68 -28.65
C SER A 25 -9.57 14.18 -27.32
N TYR A 26 -10.47 14.76 -26.53
CA TYR A 26 -10.30 15.18 -25.13
C TYR A 26 -9.87 14.00 -24.22
N ASP A 27 -8.90 14.20 -23.32
CA ASP A 27 -8.24 13.09 -22.58
C ASP A 27 -8.04 13.30 -21.06
N HIS A 28 -8.67 14.29 -20.43
CA HIS A 28 -8.58 14.51 -18.96
C HIS A 28 -8.95 13.26 -18.14
N LEU A 29 -9.97 12.49 -18.58
CA LEU A 29 -10.37 11.19 -17.99
C LEU A 29 -9.25 10.15 -17.95
N LYS A 30 -8.17 10.33 -18.74
CA LYS A 30 -7.03 9.42 -18.79
C LYS A 30 -5.76 10.01 -18.19
N SER A 31 -5.62 11.34 -18.14
CA SER A 31 -4.41 11.99 -17.62
C SER A 31 -4.22 11.77 -16.12
N HIS A 32 -5.24 11.95 -15.28
CA HIS A 32 -5.11 11.70 -13.84
C HIS A 32 -4.92 10.21 -13.51
N LYS A 33 -5.54 9.31 -14.29
CA LYS A 33 -5.24 7.87 -14.21
C LYS A 33 -3.76 7.60 -14.52
N SER A 34 -3.23 8.24 -15.56
CA SER A 34 -1.82 8.10 -15.95
C SER A 34 -0.88 8.63 -14.88
N PHE A 35 -1.15 9.80 -14.28
CA PHE A 35 -0.39 10.30 -13.13
C PHE A 35 -0.39 9.31 -11.97
N ASN A 36 -1.57 8.88 -11.53
CA ASN A 36 -1.70 7.94 -10.41
C ASN A 36 -0.95 6.63 -10.69
N ARG A 37 -1.08 6.08 -11.89
CA ARG A 37 -0.33 4.90 -12.33
C ARG A 37 1.18 5.10 -12.20
N HIS A 38 1.72 6.18 -12.77
CA HIS A 38 3.16 6.44 -12.76
C HIS A 38 3.69 6.79 -11.37
N ILE A 39 2.88 7.42 -10.51
CA ILE A 39 3.19 7.63 -9.09
C ILE A 39 3.34 6.28 -8.39
N VAL A 40 2.36 5.38 -8.54
CA VAL A 40 2.37 4.04 -7.95
C VAL A 40 3.55 3.22 -8.46
N ASP A 41 3.78 3.19 -9.78
CA ASP A 41 4.90 2.45 -10.38
C ASP A 41 6.25 2.93 -9.83
N LYS A 42 6.44 4.25 -9.72
CA LYS A 42 7.66 4.82 -9.16
C LYS A 42 7.79 4.57 -7.66
N PHE A 43 6.70 4.69 -6.91
CA PHE A 43 6.67 4.41 -5.48
C PHE A 43 7.04 2.94 -5.24
N GLU A 44 6.38 2.00 -5.93
CA GLU A 44 6.71 0.59 -5.85
C GLU A 44 8.19 0.36 -6.16
N LYS A 45 8.69 0.87 -7.29
CA LYS A 45 10.11 0.74 -7.68
C LYS A 45 11.07 1.32 -6.64
N HIS A 46 10.73 2.45 -6.02
CA HIS A 46 11.56 3.09 -5.01
C HIS A 46 11.64 2.28 -3.70
N PHE A 47 10.57 1.56 -3.35
CA PHE A 47 10.46 0.82 -2.09
C PHE A 47 10.51 -0.72 -2.24
N LYS A 48 10.72 -1.27 -3.45
CA LYS A 48 10.62 -2.72 -3.74
C LYS A 48 11.71 -3.59 -3.11
N TRP A 49 12.93 -3.08 -2.95
CA TRP A 49 14.11 -3.89 -2.60
C TRP A 49 14.83 -3.42 -1.33
N GLY A 50 14.05 -2.93 -0.37
CA GLY A 50 14.59 -2.19 0.76
C GLY A 50 14.78 -0.73 0.39
N THR A 51 14.58 0.13 1.38
CA THR A 51 14.68 1.57 1.27
C THR A 51 15.57 2.10 2.39
N ASN A 52 16.15 3.28 2.18
CA ASN A 52 16.83 4.01 3.25
C ASN A 52 15.83 4.74 4.17
N ASP A 53 14.54 4.72 3.84
CA ASP A 53 13.49 5.21 4.73
C ASP A 53 13.25 4.19 5.85
N GLU A 54 13.67 4.57 7.07
CA GLU A 54 13.56 3.72 8.26
C GLU A 54 12.12 3.22 8.48
N LYS A 55 11.11 4.04 8.14
CA LYS A 55 9.68 3.69 8.26
C LYS A 55 9.31 2.46 7.45
N PHE A 56 9.95 2.28 6.30
CA PHE A 56 9.59 1.28 5.31
C PHE A 56 10.70 0.25 5.06
N LYS A 57 11.74 0.19 5.91
CA LYS A 57 12.86 -0.77 5.77
C LYS A 57 12.40 -2.24 5.66
N ASN A 58 11.27 -2.57 6.31
CA ASN A 58 10.69 -3.91 6.35
C ASN A 58 9.44 -4.07 5.47
N TYR A 59 9.10 -3.03 4.70
CA TYR A 59 7.93 -3.03 3.84
C TYR A 59 8.30 -3.56 2.46
N GLN A 60 7.34 -4.22 1.83
CA GLN A 60 7.40 -4.53 0.42
C GLN A 60 6.06 -4.12 -0.20
N PHE A 61 6.08 -3.06 -1.01
CA PHE A 61 4.90 -2.61 -1.72
C PHE A 61 4.73 -3.39 -3.01
N ILE A 62 3.50 -3.84 -3.27
CA ILE A 62 3.12 -4.73 -4.36
C ILE A 62 1.72 -4.33 -4.83
N PHE A 63 1.62 -3.20 -5.52
CA PHE A 63 0.33 -2.70 -6.01
C PHE A 63 -0.03 -3.29 -7.38
N THR A 64 1.00 -3.63 -8.16
CA THR A 64 0.89 -3.93 -9.59
C THR A 64 0.93 -5.42 -9.94
N ASP A 65 1.39 -6.26 -9.01
CA ASP A 65 1.73 -7.65 -9.29
C ASP A 65 0.92 -8.64 -8.44
N ASN A 66 0.41 -9.69 -9.08
CA ASN A 66 -0.24 -10.85 -8.44
C ASN A 66 0.76 -11.96 -8.05
N SER A 67 2.07 -11.77 -8.28
CA SER A 67 3.06 -12.85 -8.30
C SER A 67 4.01 -12.91 -7.10
N ALA A 68 4.10 -11.85 -6.28
CA ALA A 68 5.13 -11.73 -5.25
C ALA A 68 5.14 -12.88 -4.20
N ILE A 69 4.05 -13.65 -4.09
CA ILE A 69 3.97 -14.84 -3.23
C ILE A 69 3.38 -16.08 -3.98
N GLY A 70 3.34 -16.07 -5.32
CA GLY A 70 2.78 -17.21 -6.08
C GLY A 70 1.27 -17.44 -5.87
N LEU A 71 0.54 -16.39 -5.53
CA LEU A 71 -0.88 -16.43 -5.20
C LEU A 71 -1.68 -15.61 -6.24
N GLY A 72 -1.94 -16.21 -7.41
CA GLY A 72 -2.72 -15.60 -8.49
C GLY A 72 -4.10 -15.07 -8.04
N ASP A 73 -4.64 -14.07 -8.74
CA ASP A 73 -5.93 -13.36 -8.57
C ASP A 73 -6.34 -12.88 -7.15
N LYS A 74 -5.61 -13.26 -6.08
CA LYS A 74 -5.98 -13.03 -4.66
C LYS A 74 -5.84 -11.59 -4.17
N HIS A 75 -5.20 -10.70 -4.93
CA HIS A 75 -5.03 -9.30 -4.53
C HIS A 75 -6.11 -8.35 -5.08
N LYS A 76 -7.04 -8.84 -5.92
CA LYS A 76 -8.21 -8.04 -6.27
C LYS A 76 -9.11 -7.92 -5.04
N ILE A 77 -9.44 -6.69 -4.68
CA ILE A 77 -10.32 -6.37 -3.56
C ILE A 77 -11.60 -5.73 -4.09
N VAL A 78 -12.71 -6.09 -3.46
CA VAL A 78 -14.05 -5.65 -3.86
C VAL A 78 -14.41 -4.37 -3.13
N GLY A 79 -14.90 -3.37 -3.86
CA GLY A 79 -15.38 -2.12 -3.28
C GLY A 79 -16.23 -1.31 -4.25
N PRO A 80 -16.79 -0.18 -3.80
CA PRO A 80 -17.68 0.65 -4.60
C PRO A 80 -16.89 1.52 -5.59
N ALA A 81 -16.97 1.18 -6.87
CA ALA A 81 -16.44 1.99 -7.95
C ALA A 81 -17.55 2.79 -8.61
N LEU A 82 -17.20 4.01 -9.02
CA LEU A 82 -18.01 4.81 -9.92
C LEU A 82 -18.10 4.13 -11.29
N THR A 83 -19.30 3.77 -11.70
CA THR A 83 -19.57 3.10 -12.99
C THR A 83 -20.42 3.95 -13.93
N ASN A 84 -21.10 4.98 -13.43
CA ASN A 84 -21.76 6.00 -14.24
C ASN A 84 -21.32 7.41 -13.79
N SER A 85 -20.61 8.12 -14.67
CA SER A 85 -19.96 9.42 -14.45
C SER A 85 -20.92 10.61 -14.59
N GLY A 86 -22.07 10.55 -13.92
CA GLY A 86 -23.14 11.52 -14.14
C GLY A 86 -22.72 12.99 -13.97
N TYR A 87 -23.37 13.90 -14.70
CA TYR A 87 -23.11 15.35 -14.61
C TYR A 87 -23.51 15.97 -13.27
N PHE A 88 -24.48 15.35 -12.59
CA PHE A 88 -25.01 15.78 -11.30
C PHE A 88 -25.00 14.62 -10.32
N HIS A 89 -25.02 14.93 -9.02
CA HIS A 89 -25.00 13.93 -7.95
C HIS A 89 -26.11 12.86 -8.09
N SER A 90 -27.30 13.24 -8.57
CA SER A 90 -28.42 12.31 -8.79
C SER A 90 -28.23 11.35 -9.96
N THR A 91 -27.19 11.53 -10.78
CA THR A 91 -26.89 10.73 -11.98
C THR A 91 -25.60 9.91 -11.85
N VAL A 92 -24.94 10.00 -10.70
CA VAL A 92 -23.74 9.24 -10.35
C VAL A 92 -24.18 7.88 -9.80
N GLU A 93 -23.61 6.80 -10.33
CA GLU A 93 -23.86 5.44 -9.83
C GLU A 93 -22.56 4.78 -9.42
N ASN A 94 -22.57 4.18 -8.23
CA ASN A 94 -21.48 3.33 -7.75
C ASN A 94 -21.96 1.88 -7.66
N THR A 95 -21.12 0.95 -8.10
CA THR A 95 -21.35 -0.49 -7.97
C THR A 95 -20.11 -1.19 -7.47
N ASP A 96 -20.30 -2.32 -6.79
CA ASP A 96 -19.18 -3.11 -6.31
C ASP A 96 -18.45 -3.79 -7.47
N VAL A 97 -17.13 -3.60 -7.54
CA VAL A 97 -16.25 -4.21 -8.54
C VAL A 97 -14.99 -4.75 -7.88
N ALA A 98 -14.36 -5.75 -8.50
CA ALA A 98 -13.10 -6.31 -8.03
C ALA A 98 -11.92 -5.73 -8.82
N MET A 99 -11.04 -5.00 -8.15
CA MET A 99 -9.88 -4.31 -8.73
C MET A 99 -8.62 -4.55 -7.89
N LEU A 100 -7.46 -4.53 -8.53
CA LEU A 100 -6.16 -4.47 -7.85
C LEU A 100 -6.00 -3.15 -7.09
N PRO A 101 -5.14 -3.08 -6.08
CA PRO A 101 -4.82 -1.83 -5.40
C PRO A 101 -4.42 -0.69 -6.35
N ILE A 102 -3.59 -0.96 -7.36
CA ILE A 102 -3.25 0.06 -8.38
C ILE A 102 -4.48 0.52 -9.17
N GLU A 103 -5.37 -0.39 -9.56
CA GLU A 103 -6.57 -0.08 -10.32
C GLU A 103 -7.54 0.77 -9.48
N TRP A 104 -7.60 0.56 -8.16
CA TRP A 104 -8.35 1.41 -7.23
C TRP A 104 -7.76 2.82 -7.12
N ILE A 105 -6.43 2.94 -7.06
CA ILE A 105 -5.75 4.25 -7.02
C ILE A 105 -5.95 4.99 -8.37
N GLU A 106 -5.84 4.30 -9.51
CA GLU A 106 -6.17 4.85 -10.82
C GLU A 106 -7.65 5.28 -10.91
N HIS A 107 -8.57 4.46 -10.38
CA HIS A 107 -10.00 4.77 -10.34
C HIS A 107 -10.30 6.01 -9.49
N GLY A 108 -9.66 6.17 -8.34
CA GLY A 108 -9.71 7.39 -7.53
C GLY A 108 -9.28 8.63 -8.34
N GLY A 109 -8.21 8.49 -9.14
CA GLY A 109 -7.75 9.55 -10.04
C GLY A 109 -8.81 10.06 -11.02
N PHE A 110 -9.73 9.19 -11.41
CA PHE A 110 -10.85 9.51 -12.30
C PHE A 110 -12.12 9.93 -11.56
N SER A 111 -12.42 9.31 -10.43
CA SER A 111 -13.65 9.59 -9.70
C SER A 111 -13.61 10.89 -8.89
N ALA A 112 -12.42 11.48 -8.68
CA ALA A 112 -12.27 12.82 -8.12
C ALA A 112 -12.97 13.89 -8.98
N ASP A 113 -12.96 13.73 -10.31
CA ASP A 113 -13.64 14.64 -11.24
C ASP A 113 -15.16 14.48 -11.23
N GLU A 114 -15.75 13.64 -10.37
CA GLU A 114 -17.13 13.21 -10.50
C GLU A 114 -17.98 13.53 -9.26
N PRO A 115 -19.18 14.14 -9.41
CA PRO A 115 -19.83 14.51 -10.67
C PRO A 115 -19.14 15.70 -11.36
N GLN A 116 -18.95 15.60 -12.68
CA GLN A 116 -18.16 16.51 -13.53
C GLN A 116 -18.35 18.00 -13.23
N ILE A 117 -19.61 18.47 -13.24
CA ILE A 117 -19.88 19.91 -13.20
C ILE A 117 -19.61 20.49 -11.80
N PRO A 118 -20.19 19.94 -10.70
CA PRO A 118 -19.88 20.44 -9.37
C PRO A 118 -18.44 20.18 -8.93
N ALA A 119 -17.84 19.05 -9.30
CA ALA A 119 -16.49 18.67 -8.88
C ALA A 119 -15.43 19.64 -9.42
N ALA A 120 -15.51 19.99 -10.72
CA ALA A 120 -14.53 20.87 -11.37
C ALA A 120 -14.26 22.17 -10.58
N THR A 121 -15.29 22.81 -10.01
CA THR A 121 -15.08 24.07 -9.26
C THR A 121 -14.41 23.91 -7.89
N ARG A 122 -14.24 22.69 -7.42
CA ARG A 122 -13.54 22.37 -6.17
C ARG A 122 -12.07 22.06 -6.40
N HIS A 123 -11.59 21.99 -7.65
CA HIS A 123 -10.22 21.54 -7.95
C HIS A 123 -9.21 22.71 -8.00
N PHE A 124 -9.63 23.91 -7.61
CA PHE A 124 -8.79 25.11 -7.63
C PHE A 124 -8.27 25.48 -6.24
N TYR A 125 -7.01 25.91 -6.18
CA TYR A 125 -6.37 26.45 -4.98
C TYR A 125 -5.38 27.55 -5.36
N ASP A 126 -5.76 28.81 -5.16
CA ASP A 126 -4.87 29.95 -5.32
C ASP A 126 -4.04 30.19 -4.04
N PRO A 127 -2.73 29.85 -4.00
CA PRO A 127 -1.90 30.06 -2.83
C PRO A 127 -1.70 31.54 -2.48
N VAL A 128 -1.89 32.47 -3.43
CA VAL A 128 -1.71 33.92 -3.26
C VAL A 128 -2.98 34.58 -2.72
N LYS A 129 -4.15 33.97 -2.93
CA LYS A 129 -5.47 34.55 -2.65
C LYS A 129 -5.67 35.90 -3.32
N LEU A 130 -5.44 36.00 -4.63
CA LEU A 130 -5.49 37.30 -5.31
C LEU A 130 -6.85 37.99 -5.15
N SER A 131 -7.93 37.22 -5.12
CA SER A 131 -9.30 37.68 -4.90
C SER A 131 -9.76 37.60 -3.43
N GLY A 132 -8.84 37.42 -2.48
CA GLY A 132 -9.11 37.29 -1.04
C GLY A 132 -9.45 35.87 -0.56
N HIS A 133 -9.57 34.91 -1.48
CA HIS A 133 -9.93 33.52 -1.21
C HIS A 133 -8.97 32.54 -1.89
N HIS A 134 -8.80 31.33 -1.32
CA HIS A 134 -8.03 30.26 -1.95
C HIS A 134 -8.83 29.51 -3.02
N TYR A 135 -10.15 29.47 -2.91
CA TYR A 135 -11.01 28.74 -3.85
C TYR A 135 -11.27 29.53 -5.13
N LEU A 136 -11.83 28.85 -6.14
CA LEU A 136 -12.17 29.46 -7.42
C LEU A 136 -13.14 30.64 -7.25
N THR A 137 -12.76 31.84 -7.65
CA THR A 137 -13.62 33.04 -7.60
C THR A 137 -13.94 33.59 -8.98
N ASN A 138 -13.02 33.43 -9.93
CA ASN A 138 -13.25 33.76 -11.32
C ASN A 138 -13.98 32.58 -11.96
N ARG A 139 -15.17 32.82 -12.50
CA ARG A 139 -16.02 31.80 -13.16
C ARG A 139 -16.27 32.27 -14.58
N GLY A 140 -15.29 32.01 -15.43
CA GLY A 140 -15.13 32.53 -16.79
C GLY A 140 -16.23 32.13 -17.78
N THR A 141 -17.16 31.24 -17.41
CA THR A 141 -18.18 30.73 -18.33
C THR A 141 -19.60 30.76 -17.76
N TYR A 142 -20.60 31.03 -18.64
CA TYR A 142 -22.01 31.24 -18.26
C TYR A 142 -22.59 30.12 -17.39
N TRP A 143 -22.15 28.88 -17.62
CA TRP A 143 -22.66 27.72 -16.90
C TRP A 143 -22.09 27.49 -15.51
N GLU A 144 -20.94 28.07 -15.18
CA GLU A 144 -20.37 28.00 -13.82
C GLU A 144 -21.30 28.80 -12.89
N GLY A 145 -22.04 29.77 -13.42
CA GLY A 145 -23.11 30.47 -12.70
C GLY A 145 -24.38 29.63 -12.43
N ILE A 146 -24.53 28.43 -13.01
CA ILE A 146 -25.73 27.58 -12.83
C ILE A 146 -25.74 26.90 -11.44
N TYR A 147 -24.58 26.77 -10.80
CA TYR A 147 -24.44 26.14 -9.48
C TYR A 147 -23.73 27.10 -8.52
N PRO A 148 -24.16 27.12 -7.24
CA PRO A 148 -23.52 27.98 -6.24
C PRO A 148 -22.05 27.60 -6.12
N ASN A 149 -21.20 28.62 -5.98
CA ASN A 149 -19.79 28.41 -5.68
C ASN A 149 -19.70 27.70 -4.33
N PRO A 150 -19.05 26.52 -4.23
CA PRO A 150 -18.99 25.77 -2.99
C PRO A 150 -18.19 26.49 -1.89
N GLY A 151 -17.40 27.52 -2.24
CA GLY A 151 -16.61 28.28 -1.27
C GLY A 151 -15.53 27.44 -0.58
N ILE A 152 -15.02 26.42 -1.27
CA ILE A 152 -14.02 25.48 -0.78
C ILE A 152 -12.91 25.32 -1.80
N ASP A 153 -11.66 25.29 -1.33
CA ASP A 153 -10.50 25.06 -2.17
C ASP A 153 -10.14 23.57 -2.29
N ALA A 154 -9.29 23.28 -3.28
CA ALA A 154 -8.93 21.92 -3.64
C ALA A 154 -8.24 21.15 -2.52
N ILE A 155 -7.38 21.81 -1.74
CA ILE A 155 -6.65 21.15 -0.66
C ILE A 155 -7.61 20.82 0.47
N GLU A 156 -8.47 21.76 0.89
CA GLU A 156 -9.50 21.46 1.89
C GLU A 156 -10.45 20.33 1.45
N TRP A 157 -10.90 20.36 0.19
CA TRP A 157 -11.78 19.33 -0.37
C TRP A 157 -11.15 17.93 -0.41
N ALA A 158 -9.88 17.85 -0.80
CA ALA A 158 -9.16 16.58 -0.91
C ALA A 158 -8.70 16.03 0.44
N LEU A 159 -8.38 16.89 1.41
CA LEU A 159 -7.84 16.45 2.69
C LEU A 159 -8.93 16.14 3.72
N GLY A 160 -10.04 16.88 3.72
CA GLY A 160 -11.14 16.63 4.66
C GLY A 160 -10.89 17.11 6.09
N ASP A 161 -9.79 17.82 6.31
CA ASP A 161 -9.32 18.31 7.61
C ASP A 161 -9.99 19.64 8.03
N THR A 162 -10.92 20.16 7.23
CA THR A 162 -11.80 21.30 7.56
C THR A 162 -13.27 20.87 7.53
N GLU A 163 -14.15 21.63 8.20
CA GLU A 163 -15.59 21.33 8.22
C GLU A 163 -16.21 21.28 6.81
N ASN A 164 -15.75 22.15 5.92
CA ASN A 164 -16.17 22.15 4.52
C ASN A 164 -15.66 20.93 3.76
N GLY A 165 -14.41 20.50 4.03
CA GLY A 165 -13.77 19.34 3.40
C GLY A 165 -14.40 17.99 3.76
N LYS A 166 -15.02 17.88 4.95
CA LYS A 166 -15.70 16.65 5.40
C LYS A 166 -16.87 16.23 4.50
N GLY A 167 -17.39 17.12 3.66
CA GLY A 167 -18.42 16.79 2.68
C GLY A 167 -17.96 15.83 1.57
N ASN A 168 -16.65 15.64 1.38
CA ASN A 168 -16.11 14.69 0.43
C ASN A 168 -16.03 13.27 1.04
N PRO A 169 -16.77 12.28 0.52
CA PRO A 169 -16.76 10.91 1.07
C PRO A 169 -15.45 10.13 0.83
N TYR A 170 -14.55 10.65 -0.02
CA TYR A 170 -13.30 10.01 -0.41
C TYR A 170 -12.06 10.92 -0.20
N ASN A 171 -12.12 11.83 0.77
CA ASN A 171 -10.97 12.64 1.17
C ASN A 171 -9.88 11.84 1.94
N LEU A 172 -8.74 12.49 2.23
CA LEU A 172 -7.62 11.89 2.95
C LEU A 172 -8.02 11.37 4.34
N ASP A 173 -8.78 12.12 5.12
CA ASP A 173 -9.20 11.70 6.46
C ASP A 173 -10.06 10.43 6.43
N MET A 174 -10.95 10.31 5.44
CA MET A 174 -11.67 9.07 5.18
C MET A 174 -10.73 7.96 4.70
N GLY A 175 -9.77 8.26 3.83
CA GLY A 175 -8.75 7.31 3.37
C GLY A 175 -7.93 6.70 4.51
N LYS A 176 -7.44 7.53 5.44
CA LYS A 176 -6.73 7.09 6.66
C LYS A 176 -7.66 6.29 7.58
N THR A 177 -8.91 6.74 7.75
CA THR A 177 -9.91 6.01 8.52
C THR A 177 -10.14 4.61 7.95
N TYR A 178 -10.31 4.49 6.64
CA TYR A 178 -10.48 3.20 5.97
C TYR A 178 -9.22 2.33 6.04
N MET A 179 -8.01 2.92 5.97
CA MET A 179 -6.76 2.20 6.21
C MET A 179 -6.74 1.60 7.62
N ILE A 180 -7.06 2.39 8.64
CA ILE A 180 -7.16 1.93 10.04
C ILE A 180 -8.21 0.83 10.16
N LEU A 181 -9.40 1.02 9.59
CA LEU A 181 -10.47 0.00 9.60
C LEU A 181 -10.02 -1.30 8.92
N GLY A 182 -9.26 -1.23 7.83
CA GLY A 182 -8.65 -2.41 7.20
C GLY A 182 -7.63 -3.12 8.10
N LEU A 183 -6.90 -2.39 8.95
CA LEU A 183 -5.93 -2.97 9.87
C LEU A 183 -6.56 -3.60 11.12
N ILE A 184 -7.79 -3.19 11.48
CA ILE A 184 -8.47 -3.64 12.71
C ILE A 184 -9.70 -4.54 12.45
N GLU A 185 -10.17 -4.64 11.20
CA GLU A 185 -11.31 -5.48 10.84
C GLU A 185 -10.91 -6.96 10.81
N LYS A 186 -11.71 -7.81 11.45
CA LYS A 186 -11.49 -9.26 11.56
C LYS A 186 -12.06 -10.01 10.37
N ASP A 187 -13.19 -9.54 9.84
CA ASP A 187 -13.84 -10.13 8.66
C ASP A 187 -13.06 -9.79 7.39
N SER A 188 -12.60 -10.79 6.66
CA SER A 188 -11.75 -10.59 5.48
C SER A 188 -12.47 -9.85 4.34
N VAL A 189 -13.79 -10.00 4.20
CA VAL A 189 -14.58 -9.34 3.16
C VAL A 189 -14.68 -7.85 3.46
N LYS A 190 -15.06 -7.49 4.70
CA LYS A 190 -15.10 -6.08 5.14
C LYS A 190 -13.72 -5.44 5.16
N ARG A 191 -12.69 -6.19 5.56
CA ARG A 191 -11.30 -5.72 5.52
C ARG A 191 -10.92 -5.30 4.10
N ASN A 192 -11.17 -6.16 3.12
CA ASN A 192 -10.86 -5.89 1.73
C ASN A 192 -11.68 -4.70 1.19
N LEU A 193 -12.94 -4.56 1.60
CA LEU A 193 -13.77 -3.40 1.29
C LEU A 193 -13.16 -2.09 1.83
N TYR A 194 -12.65 -2.11 3.07
CA TYR A 194 -12.00 -0.93 3.65
C TYR A 194 -10.70 -0.58 2.92
N PHE A 195 -9.86 -1.56 2.59
CA PHE A 195 -8.69 -1.30 1.75
C PHE A 195 -9.06 -0.74 0.38
N ALA A 196 -10.11 -1.25 -0.27
CA ALA A 196 -10.58 -0.74 -1.56
C ALA A 196 -10.98 0.74 -1.47
N LYS A 197 -11.72 1.11 -0.43
CA LYS A 197 -12.09 2.51 -0.15
C LYS A 197 -10.87 3.37 0.16
N ALA A 198 -9.93 2.87 0.96
CA ALA A 198 -8.69 3.58 1.30
C ALA A 198 -7.87 3.90 0.03
N TYR A 199 -7.72 2.93 -0.88
CA TYR A 199 -7.01 3.14 -2.14
C TYR A 199 -7.71 4.07 -3.11
N ARG A 200 -9.05 4.03 -3.16
CA ARG A 200 -9.82 5.03 -3.90
C ARG A 200 -9.58 6.44 -3.35
N CYS A 201 -9.65 6.62 -2.03
CA CYS A 201 -9.38 7.92 -1.39
C CYS A 201 -7.95 8.40 -1.70
N LEU A 202 -6.96 7.50 -1.59
CA LEU A 202 -5.59 7.81 -1.97
C LEU A 202 -5.51 8.29 -3.44
N GLY A 203 -6.21 7.63 -4.34
CA GLY A 203 -6.30 8.04 -5.75
C GLY A 203 -6.88 9.44 -5.94
N GLU A 204 -7.94 9.80 -5.20
CA GLU A 204 -8.53 11.15 -5.24
C GLU A 204 -7.61 12.22 -4.63
N VAL A 205 -6.85 11.88 -3.58
CA VAL A 205 -5.83 12.78 -3.02
C VAL A 205 -4.66 12.98 -3.99
N LEU A 206 -4.25 11.93 -4.70
CA LEU A 206 -3.21 12.03 -5.74
C LEU A 206 -3.69 12.82 -6.96
N HIS A 207 -4.98 12.74 -7.31
CA HIS A 207 -5.59 13.63 -8.29
C HIS A 207 -5.40 15.09 -7.89
N ASN A 208 -5.80 15.46 -6.67
CA ASN A 208 -5.61 16.82 -6.17
C ASN A 208 -4.14 17.23 -6.16
N THR A 209 -3.23 16.32 -5.83
CA THR A 209 -1.79 16.57 -5.89
C THR A 209 -1.34 16.93 -7.32
N ALA A 210 -1.90 16.26 -8.34
CA ALA A 210 -1.64 16.60 -9.73
C ALA A 210 -2.20 17.98 -10.10
N ASP A 211 -3.40 18.34 -9.65
CA ASP A 211 -3.99 19.68 -9.87
C ASP A 211 -3.10 20.79 -9.32
N MET A 212 -2.46 20.60 -8.16
CA MET A 212 -1.54 21.59 -7.59
C MET A 212 -0.29 21.80 -8.47
N GLY A 213 0.00 20.86 -9.37
CA GLY A 213 1.02 20.96 -10.40
C GLY A 213 0.53 21.55 -11.72
N LEU A 214 -0.72 21.97 -11.83
CA LEU A 214 -1.30 22.55 -13.04
C LEU A 214 -1.53 24.06 -12.87
N PRO A 215 -0.98 24.93 -13.75
CA PRO A 215 -1.11 26.38 -13.62
C PRO A 215 -2.55 26.89 -13.56
N SER A 216 -3.49 26.26 -14.28
CA SER A 216 -4.91 26.65 -14.29
C SER A 216 -5.56 26.55 -12.91
N HIS A 217 -5.37 25.41 -12.28
CA HIS A 217 -5.91 25.08 -10.96
C HIS A 217 -5.38 25.98 -9.86
N VAL A 218 -4.14 26.46 -9.98
CA VAL A 218 -3.51 27.29 -8.94
C VAL A 218 -3.52 28.79 -9.22
N ARG A 219 -3.98 29.22 -10.41
CA ARG A 219 -4.08 30.63 -10.80
C ARG A 219 -5.52 31.06 -11.08
N ASN A 220 -6.49 30.37 -10.44
CA ASN A 220 -7.90 30.73 -10.47
C ASN A 220 -8.44 30.87 -11.91
N ASP A 221 -8.00 29.97 -12.79
CA ASP A 221 -8.17 30.10 -14.23
C ASP A 221 -9.21 29.12 -14.77
N SER A 222 -10.48 29.37 -14.43
CA SER A 222 -11.57 28.48 -14.80
C SER A 222 -11.90 28.58 -16.29
N HIS A 223 -11.70 27.50 -17.04
CA HIS A 223 -11.93 27.45 -18.47
C HIS A 223 -12.75 26.25 -18.91
N ALA A 224 -13.90 26.06 -18.27
CA ALA A 224 -14.80 24.99 -18.62
C ALA A 224 -15.36 25.20 -20.05
N ALA A 225 -15.14 24.24 -20.95
CA ALA A 225 -15.56 24.33 -22.37
C ALA A 225 -17.11 24.35 -22.54
N PRO A 226 -17.74 25.45 -22.99
CA PRO A 226 -19.08 25.94 -22.59
C PRO A 226 -20.34 25.04 -22.74
N VAL A 227 -20.24 23.81 -23.25
CA VAL A 227 -21.34 22.84 -23.21
C VAL A 227 -20.78 21.40 -23.21
N GLY A 228 -20.99 20.63 -22.14
CA GLY A 228 -20.31 19.37 -21.86
C GLY A 228 -20.28 18.43 -23.06
N LEU A 229 -19.07 18.00 -23.42
CA LEU A 229 -18.66 16.93 -24.35
C LEU A 229 -19.27 16.85 -25.77
N THR A 230 -20.42 17.44 -26.04
CA THR A 230 -21.23 17.23 -27.25
C THR A 230 -21.39 18.52 -28.06
N LEU A 231 -21.45 19.67 -27.39
CA LEU A 231 -21.50 21.00 -28.03
C LEU A 231 -20.21 21.83 -27.78
N GLY A 232 -19.41 21.48 -26.77
CA GLY A 232 -18.07 22.03 -26.52
C GLY A 232 -17.08 21.67 -27.63
N LYS A 233 -17.25 20.48 -28.25
CA LYS A 233 -16.53 20.10 -29.49
C LYS A 233 -16.87 20.98 -30.69
N LEU A 234 -17.96 21.76 -30.59
CA LEU A 234 -18.51 22.65 -31.60
C LEU A 234 -18.19 24.13 -31.29
N SER A 235 -17.71 24.45 -30.08
CA SER A 235 -17.53 25.82 -29.62
C SER A 235 -16.10 26.32 -29.82
N ASN A 236 -15.86 27.00 -30.94
CA ASN A 236 -14.93 28.14 -30.97
C ASN A 236 -15.49 29.34 -30.16
N PHE A 237 -16.35 29.10 -29.17
CA PHE A 237 -17.10 30.10 -28.40
C PHE A 237 -16.73 30.10 -26.91
N GLY A 238 -15.66 29.40 -26.53
CA GLY A 238 -15.00 29.49 -25.21
C GLY A 238 -13.48 29.58 -25.38
N SER A 239 -12.77 29.91 -24.30
CA SER A 239 -11.30 29.94 -24.21
C SER A 239 -10.83 28.72 -23.39
N PRO A 240 -10.89 27.48 -23.91
CA PRO A 240 -10.45 26.34 -23.12
C PRO A 240 -8.93 26.45 -22.84
N ASP A 241 -8.50 26.09 -21.64
CA ASP A 241 -7.09 26.24 -21.23
C ASP A 241 -6.19 25.30 -22.06
N PRO A 242 -5.23 25.84 -22.83
CA PRO A 242 -4.32 25.02 -23.63
C PRO A 242 -3.51 24.04 -22.79
N HIS A 243 -3.32 24.28 -21.49
CA HIS A 243 -2.64 23.31 -20.63
C HIS A 243 -3.48 22.07 -20.42
N GLU A 244 -4.65 22.16 -19.78
CA GLU A 244 -5.52 20.99 -19.57
C GLU A 244 -5.91 20.28 -20.88
N GLU A 245 -6.10 21.02 -21.98
CA GLU A 245 -6.40 20.42 -23.29
C GLU A 245 -5.24 19.62 -23.90
N LEU A 246 -4.00 20.01 -23.61
CA LEU A 246 -2.79 19.40 -24.18
C LEU A 246 -2.08 18.46 -23.19
N PHE A 247 -2.44 18.51 -21.90
CA PHE A 247 -1.90 17.68 -20.84
C PHE A 247 -2.48 16.26 -20.90
N GLY A 248 -2.10 15.51 -21.93
CA GLY A 248 -2.48 14.11 -22.11
C GLY A 248 -1.51 13.12 -21.46
N PRO A 249 -1.89 11.83 -21.37
CA PRO A 249 -1.03 10.74 -20.88
C PRO A 249 0.35 10.68 -21.55
N TYR A 250 0.45 11.10 -22.81
CA TYR A 250 1.72 11.12 -23.54
C TYR A 250 2.76 12.07 -22.95
N LEU A 251 2.36 13.16 -22.28
CA LEU A 251 3.30 14.08 -21.62
C LEU A 251 3.78 13.52 -20.29
N VAL A 252 2.90 12.86 -19.55
CA VAL A 252 3.29 12.14 -18.33
C VAL A 252 4.32 11.08 -18.69
N GLU A 253 4.03 10.24 -19.68
CA GLU A 253 4.95 9.21 -20.17
C GLU A 253 6.27 9.80 -20.67
N ARG A 254 6.24 10.93 -21.39
CA ARG A 254 7.44 11.58 -21.93
C ARG A 254 8.40 12.08 -20.86
N PHE A 255 7.88 12.66 -19.78
CA PHE A 255 8.69 13.34 -18.77
C PHE A 255 8.75 12.57 -17.45
N LYS A 256 8.20 11.36 -17.38
CA LYS A 256 8.16 10.59 -16.13
C LYS A 256 9.55 10.34 -15.57
N ASP A 257 10.60 10.14 -16.37
CA ASP A 257 11.92 9.77 -15.86
C ASP A 257 12.84 10.97 -15.59
N ASP A 258 12.36 12.19 -15.80
CA ASP A 258 13.11 13.40 -15.53
C ASP A 258 13.23 13.69 -14.02
N ASN A 259 14.27 14.42 -13.63
CA ASN A 259 14.50 14.81 -12.23
C ASN A 259 13.56 15.95 -11.81
N PRO A 260 12.99 15.93 -10.59
CA PRO A 260 12.25 17.06 -10.05
C PRO A 260 13.16 18.27 -9.79
N ASP A 261 12.54 19.42 -9.50
CA ASP A 261 13.26 20.56 -8.94
C ASP A 261 13.89 20.15 -7.59
N PRO A 262 15.19 20.39 -7.36
CA PRO A 262 15.88 19.92 -6.16
C PRO A 262 15.36 20.55 -4.87
N ASN A 263 14.89 21.79 -4.90
CA ASN A 263 14.37 22.46 -3.71
C ASN A 263 12.99 21.93 -3.34
N LEU A 264 12.13 21.72 -4.33
CA LEU A 264 10.86 21.04 -4.12
C LEU A 264 11.07 19.61 -3.65
N SER A 265 12.00 18.88 -4.27
CA SER A 265 12.33 17.51 -3.86
C SER A 265 12.74 17.42 -2.40
N ALA A 266 13.65 18.30 -1.95
CA ALA A 266 14.02 18.39 -0.55
C ALA A 266 12.82 18.74 0.36
N THR A 267 11.93 19.61 -0.10
CA THR A 267 10.70 19.98 0.65
C THR A 267 9.77 18.78 0.81
N PHE A 268 9.53 18.00 -0.25
CA PHE A 268 8.63 16.85 -0.22
C PHE A 268 9.19 15.69 0.60
N SER A 269 10.49 15.39 0.47
CA SER A 269 11.15 14.34 1.25
C SER A 269 11.15 14.64 2.75
N ASN A 270 11.29 15.91 3.14
CA ASN A 270 11.28 16.31 4.56
C ASN A 270 9.88 16.61 5.11
N ALA A 271 8.84 16.60 4.26
CA ALA A 271 7.49 16.88 4.71
C ALA A 271 7.00 15.78 5.66
N SER A 272 6.39 16.20 6.77
CA SER A 272 5.71 15.32 7.72
C SER A 272 4.19 15.29 7.48
N LYS A 273 3.67 16.18 6.63
CA LYS A 273 2.24 16.32 6.33
C LYS A 273 1.97 16.42 4.83
N ILE A 274 0.93 15.76 4.35
CA ILE A 274 0.46 15.77 2.95
C ILE A 274 0.06 17.19 2.54
N ARG A 275 -0.60 17.94 3.44
CA ARG A 275 -0.94 19.37 3.22
C ARG A 275 0.28 20.21 2.84
N THR A 276 1.42 19.98 3.48
CA THR A 276 2.67 20.71 3.20
C THR A 276 3.14 20.45 1.77
N ILE A 277 3.04 19.21 1.29
CA ILE A 277 3.40 18.82 -0.08
C ILE A 277 2.51 19.56 -1.09
N ASN A 278 1.18 19.46 -0.93
CA ASN A 278 0.23 20.08 -1.87
C ASN A 278 0.36 21.61 -1.89
N THR A 279 0.53 22.23 -0.72
CA THR A 279 0.70 23.69 -0.63
C THR A 279 2.01 24.14 -1.28
N ALA A 280 3.11 23.40 -1.08
CA ALA A 280 4.40 23.73 -1.67
C ALA A 280 4.40 23.56 -3.19
N LEU A 281 3.81 22.47 -3.70
CA LEU A 281 3.65 22.25 -5.13
C LEU A 281 2.79 23.36 -5.75
N ALA A 282 1.64 23.69 -5.14
CA ALA A 282 0.77 24.74 -5.64
C ALA A 282 1.45 26.11 -5.68
N THR A 283 2.19 26.46 -4.62
CA THR A 283 2.94 27.71 -4.53
C THR A 283 3.99 27.78 -5.63
N PHE A 284 4.76 26.71 -5.82
CA PHE A 284 5.74 26.64 -6.89
C PHE A 284 5.09 26.80 -8.27
N THR A 285 4.03 26.06 -8.55
CA THR A 285 3.33 26.12 -9.83
C THR A 285 2.79 27.54 -10.08
N ASN A 286 2.13 28.15 -9.09
CA ASN A 286 1.58 29.50 -9.19
C ASN A 286 2.68 30.54 -9.47
N GLU A 287 3.79 30.52 -8.72
CA GLU A 287 4.85 31.53 -8.84
C GLU A 287 5.67 31.44 -10.13
N ASN A 288 5.68 30.28 -10.79
CA ASN A 288 6.64 30.00 -11.86
C ASN A 288 6.04 29.88 -13.26
N PHE A 289 4.72 29.69 -13.38
CA PHE A 289 4.09 29.39 -14.67
C PHE A 289 2.93 30.33 -14.97
N PHE A 290 2.71 30.59 -16.26
CA PHE A 290 1.54 31.30 -16.76
C PHE A 290 0.50 30.30 -17.27
N THR A 291 -0.76 30.66 -17.12
CA THR A 291 -1.84 30.18 -17.99
C THR A 291 -2.07 31.19 -19.11
N HIS A 292 -2.85 30.84 -20.14
CA HIS A 292 -3.11 31.77 -21.25
C HIS A 292 -3.73 33.10 -20.76
N GLU A 293 -4.65 33.05 -19.79
CA GLU A 293 -5.34 34.24 -19.31
C GLU A 293 -4.61 35.03 -18.25
N THR A 294 -3.62 34.44 -17.59
CA THR A 294 -2.90 35.07 -16.48
C THR A 294 -1.55 35.65 -16.88
N ILE A 295 -1.22 35.70 -18.17
CA ILE A 295 -0.01 36.36 -18.68
C ILE A 295 -0.12 37.86 -18.39
N ASN A 296 0.87 38.39 -17.67
CA ASN A 296 0.96 39.81 -17.36
C ASN A 296 2.42 40.30 -17.32
N GLY A 297 2.58 41.62 -17.39
CA GLY A 297 3.90 42.26 -17.31
C GLY A 297 4.18 43.24 -18.43
N MET A 298 5.45 43.52 -18.69
CA MET A 298 5.90 44.43 -19.75
C MET A 298 6.54 43.65 -20.91
N GLN A 299 5.89 43.68 -22.07
CA GLN A 299 6.44 43.15 -23.31
C GLN A 299 7.32 44.20 -23.99
N LYS A 300 8.54 43.81 -24.39
CA LYS A 300 9.46 44.65 -25.19
C LYS A 300 9.41 44.23 -26.65
N PHE A 301 9.19 45.20 -27.53
CA PHE A 301 9.14 44.98 -28.97
C PHE A 301 10.52 45.21 -29.63
N SER A 302 10.71 44.61 -30.80
CA SER A 302 11.94 44.70 -31.60
C SER A 302 12.24 46.12 -32.08
N ASP A 303 11.24 46.99 -32.14
CA ASP A 303 11.38 48.42 -32.45
C ASP A 303 11.81 49.27 -31.22
N GLY A 304 12.04 48.63 -30.07
CA GLY A 304 12.43 49.28 -28.82
C GLY A 304 11.26 49.81 -27.99
N THR A 305 10.01 49.69 -28.46
CA THR A 305 8.83 50.06 -27.68
C THR A 305 8.52 49.02 -26.61
N SER A 306 7.74 49.40 -25.60
CA SER A 306 7.27 48.49 -24.57
C SER A 306 5.77 48.66 -24.34
N LYS A 307 5.06 47.56 -24.12
CA LYS A 307 3.62 47.54 -23.86
C LYS A 307 3.34 46.77 -22.58
N THR A 308 2.48 47.35 -21.74
CA THR A 308 1.90 46.62 -20.62
C THR A 308 0.91 45.60 -21.13
N ILE A 309 1.12 44.36 -20.73
CA ILE A 309 0.25 43.21 -21.00
C ILE A 309 -0.62 43.02 -19.76
N GLU A 310 -1.93 43.11 -19.98
CA GLU A 310 -2.94 42.96 -18.96
C GLU A 310 -3.60 41.58 -19.11
N PRO A 311 -3.72 40.78 -18.05
CA PRO A 311 -4.28 39.44 -18.14
C PRO A 311 -5.74 39.48 -18.60
N TYR A 312 -6.19 38.45 -19.32
CA TYR A 312 -7.54 38.40 -19.90
C TYR A 312 -8.64 38.31 -18.84
N ASN A 313 -8.38 37.59 -17.75
CA ASN A 313 -9.26 37.51 -16.57
C ASN A 313 -9.24 38.77 -15.67
N GLY A 314 -8.63 39.87 -16.14
CA GLY A 314 -8.70 41.17 -15.47
C GLY A 314 -7.94 41.18 -14.14
N LYS A 315 -8.57 41.66 -13.06
CA LYS A 315 -7.86 41.80 -11.77
C LYS A 315 -7.45 40.46 -11.17
N ASP A 316 -8.18 39.40 -11.49
CA ASP A 316 -8.05 38.07 -10.87
C ASP A 316 -6.91 37.24 -11.47
N GLY A 317 -6.23 37.72 -12.52
CA GLY A 317 -4.98 37.12 -13.00
C GLY A 317 -3.79 38.06 -12.99
N LYS A 318 -3.86 39.19 -12.28
CA LYS A 318 -2.68 40.07 -12.05
C LYS A 318 -1.74 39.49 -10.99
N TYR A 319 -1.36 38.23 -11.14
CA TYR A 319 -0.44 37.57 -10.24
C TYR A 319 0.91 38.29 -10.19
N PRO A 320 1.58 38.36 -9.03
CA PRO A 320 2.85 39.06 -8.88
C PRO A 320 4.00 38.37 -9.61
N LYS A 321 3.90 37.06 -9.87
CA LYS A 321 4.88 36.24 -10.59
C LYS A 321 4.17 35.12 -11.39
N PRO A 322 4.80 34.59 -12.45
CA PRO A 322 5.92 35.22 -13.16
C PRO A 322 5.45 36.50 -13.86
N ARG A 323 6.37 37.32 -14.37
CA ARG A 323 6.07 38.55 -15.14
C ARG A 323 6.96 38.59 -16.37
N LEU A 324 6.44 39.02 -17.52
CA LEU A 324 7.16 38.98 -18.81
C LEU A 324 8.53 39.67 -18.77
N GLU A 325 8.65 40.80 -18.07
CA GLU A 325 9.89 41.57 -17.96
C GLU A 325 11.00 40.87 -17.17
N ASN A 326 10.66 39.81 -16.42
CA ASN A 326 11.58 39.03 -15.62
C ASN A 326 11.97 37.71 -16.30
N LEU A 327 11.58 37.51 -17.55
CA LEU A 327 11.86 36.30 -18.33
C LEU A 327 12.91 36.57 -19.42
N ASP A 328 13.62 35.51 -19.79
CA ASP A 328 14.57 35.54 -20.90
C ASP A 328 13.79 35.50 -22.22
N TYR A 329 13.90 36.57 -23.01
CA TYR A 329 13.22 36.66 -24.30
C TYR A 329 14.15 36.30 -25.47
N GLU A 330 13.77 35.29 -26.25
CA GLU A 330 14.47 34.88 -27.45
C GLU A 330 13.74 35.38 -28.71
N SER A 331 14.32 36.36 -29.40
CA SER A 331 13.69 37.01 -30.57
C SER A 331 13.62 36.11 -31.82
N TYR A 332 14.46 35.07 -31.91
CA TYR A 332 14.45 34.15 -33.05
C TYR A 332 13.20 33.25 -33.09
N ASN A 333 12.81 32.72 -31.93
CA ASN A 333 11.67 31.82 -31.78
C ASN A 333 10.45 32.49 -31.13
N TYR A 334 10.57 33.77 -30.75
CA TYR A 334 9.50 34.60 -30.17
C TYR A 334 9.00 33.98 -28.86
N SER A 335 9.93 33.65 -27.96
CA SER A 335 9.63 32.91 -26.74
C SER A 335 10.12 33.61 -25.49
N TYR A 336 9.32 33.52 -24.43
CA TYR A 336 9.67 33.91 -23.08
C TYR A 336 10.00 32.65 -22.30
N SER A 337 11.19 32.59 -21.73
CA SER A 337 11.70 31.41 -21.07
C SER A 337 12.30 31.73 -19.70
N LYS A 338 12.45 30.68 -18.91
CA LYS A 338 13.08 30.72 -17.60
C LYS A 338 13.93 29.48 -17.41
N LYS A 339 15.13 29.63 -16.85
CA LYS A 339 15.94 28.50 -16.38
C LYS A 339 15.56 28.13 -14.94
N PHE A 340 15.20 26.87 -14.73
CA PHE A 340 14.82 26.33 -13.42
C PHE A 340 16.03 25.75 -12.67
N PRO A 341 15.96 25.63 -11.33
CA PRO A 341 16.99 24.96 -10.53
C PRO A 341 17.25 23.50 -10.93
N SER A 342 16.27 22.83 -11.54
CA SER A 342 16.43 21.54 -12.22
C SER A 342 17.47 21.53 -13.35
N GLY A 343 17.87 22.71 -13.83
CA GLY A 343 18.77 22.92 -14.97
C GLY A 343 18.03 23.10 -16.30
N ARG A 344 16.73 22.84 -16.37
CA ARG A 344 15.92 22.96 -17.60
C ARG A 344 15.60 24.42 -17.91
N THR A 345 15.69 24.78 -19.18
CA THR A 345 15.11 26.02 -19.71
C THR A 345 13.71 25.72 -20.21
N VAL A 346 12.73 26.44 -19.67
CA VAL A 346 11.31 26.22 -19.92
C VAL A 346 10.73 27.43 -20.63
N ILE A 347 10.06 27.20 -21.75
CA ILE A 347 9.29 28.22 -22.47
C ILE A 347 7.93 28.38 -21.79
N LEU A 348 7.67 29.57 -21.25
CA LEU A 348 6.43 29.88 -20.53
C LEU A 348 5.36 30.47 -21.45
N ALA A 349 5.76 31.28 -22.43
CA ALA A 349 4.83 31.89 -23.38
C ALA A 349 5.55 32.23 -24.69
N ARG A 350 4.78 32.44 -25.75
CA ARG A 350 5.27 32.93 -27.04
C ARG A 350 4.45 34.10 -27.54
N ASP A 351 5.06 35.00 -28.30
CA ASP A 351 4.38 36.18 -28.83
C ASP A 351 4.36 36.21 -30.37
N ARG A 352 4.49 35.06 -31.05
CA ARG A 352 4.30 34.97 -32.51
C ARG A 352 2.98 34.30 -32.86
N TRP A 353 2.10 35.05 -33.50
CA TRP A 353 0.82 34.52 -34.00
C TRP A 353 1.00 33.89 -35.39
N TYR A 354 0.22 32.86 -35.70
CA TYR A 354 0.30 32.11 -36.98
C TYR A 354 0.16 33.01 -38.21
N PHE A 355 -0.62 34.10 -38.09
CA PHE A 355 -0.88 35.07 -39.15
C PHE A 355 -0.15 36.42 -38.96
N SER A 356 0.67 36.61 -37.92
CA SER A 356 1.38 37.88 -37.71
C SER A 356 2.76 37.89 -38.37
N TYR A 357 3.08 39.00 -39.05
CA TYR A 357 4.44 39.34 -39.44
C TYR A 357 5.15 40.06 -38.28
N GLY A 358 5.50 39.32 -37.22
CA GLY A 358 6.24 39.86 -36.06
C GLY A 358 5.60 39.55 -34.70
N GLN A 359 6.08 40.25 -33.66
CA GLN A 359 5.59 40.12 -32.28
C GLN A 359 4.13 40.59 -32.18
N GLY A 360 3.30 39.75 -31.57
CA GLY A 360 1.90 39.98 -31.25
C GLY A 360 1.65 39.83 -29.75
N TYR A 361 0.43 39.48 -29.38
CA TYR A 361 0.08 39.26 -27.98
C TYR A 361 0.68 37.94 -27.47
N PRO A 362 1.30 37.92 -26.28
CA PRO A 362 1.86 36.71 -25.71
C PRO A 362 0.75 35.70 -25.37
N HIS A 363 1.00 34.44 -25.62
CA HIS A 363 0.07 33.34 -25.40
C HIS A 363 0.81 32.05 -25.02
N VAL A 364 0.13 31.17 -24.29
CA VAL A 364 0.58 29.78 -24.09
C VAL A 364 0.12 28.97 -25.29
N ASP A 365 1.06 28.57 -26.15
CA ASP A 365 0.81 27.65 -27.28
C ASP A 365 1.21 26.21 -26.92
N LYS A 366 1.02 25.28 -27.86
CA LYS A 366 1.41 23.87 -27.66
C LYS A 366 2.89 23.69 -27.33
N VAL A 367 3.78 24.50 -27.92
CA VAL A 367 5.21 24.43 -27.62
C VAL A 367 5.48 24.83 -26.18
N SER A 368 4.85 25.91 -25.73
CA SER A 368 4.92 26.41 -24.36
C SER A 368 4.35 25.38 -23.38
N ALA A 369 3.15 24.86 -23.61
CA ALA A 369 2.53 23.85 -22.75
C ALA A 369 3.42 22.60 -22.60
N VAL A 370 3.91 22.04 -23.71
CA VAL A 370 4.84 20.88 -23.68
C VAL A 370 6.13 21.22 -22.93
N SER A 371 6.68 22.42 -23.10
CA SER A 371 7.89 22.84 -22.41
C SER A 371 7.66 22.99 -20.91
N GLN A 372 6.54 23.59 -20.50
CA GLN A 372 6.14 23.72 -19.11
C GLN A 372 5.94 22.36 -18.44
N SER A 373 5.30 21.39 -19.12
CA SER A 373 5.15 20.02 -18.62
C SER A 373 6.48 19.33 -18.31
N SER A 374 7.58 19.68 -18.99
CA SER A 374 8.91 19.12 -18.70
C SER A 374 9.42 19.46 -17.29
N GLU A 375 8.92 20.53 -16.69
CA GLU A 375 9.21 20.90 -15.31
C GLU A 375 8.10 20.47 -14.35
N LEU A 376 6.83 20.52 -14.77
CA LEU A 376 5.69 20.19 -13.90
C LEU A 376 5.58 18.68 -13.63
N VAL A 377 5.64 17.82 -14.66
CA VAL A 377 5.44 16.37 -14.51
C VAL A 377 6.39 15.75 -13.49
N PRO A 378 7.71 15.99 -13.52
CA PRO A 378 8.63 15.39 -12.55
C PRO A 378 8.32 15.79 -11.11
N ASN A 379 7.94 17.06 -10.90
CA ASN A 379 7.58 17.60 -9.59
C ASN A 379 6.26 17.00 -9.08
N ILE A 380 5.23 16.84 -9.93
CA ILE A 380 3.97 16.17 -9.60
C ILE A 380 4.21 14.71 -9.19
N LEU A 381 4.97 13.96 -9.98
CA LEU A 381 5.26 12.56 -9.68
C LEU A 381 6.03 12.42 -8.36
N HIS A 382 7.00 13.31 -8.12
CA HIS A 382 7.78 13.29 -6.88
C HIS A 382 6.98 13.72 -5.65
N ALA A 383 6.05 14.67 -5.80
CA ALA A 383 5.07 15.00 -4.77
C ALA A 383 4.18 13.80 -4.45
N GLY A 384 3.60 13.15 -5.46
CA GLY A 384 2.74 11.98 -5.30
C GLY A 384 3.41 10.80 -4.57
N ILE A 385 4.68 10.52 -4.88
CA ILE A 385 5.47 9.50 -4.16
C ILE A 385 5.54 9.81 -2.66
N ASN A 386 5.76 11.09 -2.30
CA ASN A 386 5.84 11.50 -0.90
C ASN A 386 4.45 11.59 -0.23
N VAL A 387 3.38 11.85 -0.99
CA VAL A 387 2.00 11.71 -0.50
C VAL A 387 1.73 10.25 -0.12
N MET A 388 2.07 9.29 -0.99
CA MET A 388 1.97 7.86 -0.66
C MET A 388 2.83 7.49 0.57
N ARG A 389 4.06 8.02 0.68
CA ARG A 389 4.96 7.79 1.83
C ARG A 389 4.32 8.19 3.16
N LEU A 390 3.56 9.29 3.17
CA LEU A 390 2.86 9.78 4.34
C LEU A 390 1.50 9.08 4.54
N PHE A 391 0.89 8.56 3.48
CA PHE A 391 -0.41 7.87 3.56
C PHE A 391 -0.35 6.52 4.26
N PHE A 392 0.72 5.72 4.14
CA PHE A 392 0.79 4.42 4.81
C PHE A 392 1.25 4.55 6.27
N PRO A 393 0.64 3.85 7.24
CA PRO A 393 1.07 3.89 8.64
C PRO A 393 2.39 3.15 8.87
N HIS A 394 3.11 3.48 9.94
CA HIS A 394 4.32 2.77 10.34
C HIS A 394 4.00 1.63 11.31
N LEU A 395 4.10 0.40 10.84
CA LEU A 395 3.94 -0.83 11.62
C LEU A 395 5.25 -1.63 11.67
N GLU A 396 5.56 -2.18 12.84
CA GLU A 396 6.68 -3.08 13.09
C GLU A 396 6.18 -4.43 13.62
N ILE A 397 6.88 -5.51 13.27
CA ILE A 397 6.58 -6.86 13.75
C ILE A 397 7.79 -7.42 14.48
N GLU A 398 7.57 -7.87 15.70
CA GLU A 398 8.57 -8.55 16.52
C GLU A 398 8.08 -9.94 16.91
N MET A 399 8.99 -10.90 16.95
CA MET A 399 8.70 -12.24 17.47
C MET A 399 9.82 -12.69 18.39
N ASN A 400 9.45 -13.22 19.55
CA ASN A 400 10.40 -13.68 20.56
C ASN A 400 9.98 -15.04 21.12
N ASN A 401 10.96 -15.86 21.52
CA ASN A 401 10.68 -17.04 22.35
C ASN A 401 10.27 -16.55 23.75
N VAL A 402 9.24 -17.16 24.34
CA VAL A 402 8.86 -16.85 25.73
C VAL A 402 9.86 -17.44 26.71
N ASP A 403 10.33 -18.65 26.44
CA ASP A 403 11.41 -19.31 27.16
C ASP A 403 12.17 -20.27 26.24
N ASP A 404 13.36 -20.72 26.67
CA ASP A 404 14.22 -21.63 25.90
C ASP A 404 13.78 -23.11 26.02
N LEU A 405 12.65 -23.39 26.68
CA LEU A 405 12.24 -24.75 27.08
C LEU A 405 10.94 -25.21 26.41
N SER A 406 10.15 -24.31 25.86
CA SER A 406 8.83 -24.54 25.29
C SER A 406 8.72 -24.08 23.84
N ASP A 407 7.60 -24.43 23.22
CA ASP A 407 7.17 -24.00 21.89
C ASP A 407 6.33 -22.70 21.93
N THR A 408 6.37 -21.97 23.05
CA THR A 408 5.59 -20.74 23.23
C THR A 408 6.38 -19.54 22.74
N VAL A 409 5.72 -18.72 21.90
CA VAL A 409 6.29 -17.49 21.33
C VAL A 409 5.39 -16.30 21.66
N THR A 410 5.98 -15.10 21.65
CA THR A 410 5.22 -13.85 21.53
C THR A 410 5.40 -13.29 20.13
N ILE A 411 4.34 -12.70 19.59
CA ILE A 411 4.37 -11.93 18.35
C ILE A 411 3.67 -10.60 18.63
N ASP A 412 4.38 -9.51 18.38
CA ASP A 412 3.92 -8.13 18.61
C ASP A 412 3.88 -7.39 17.28
N VAL A 413 2.75 -6.77 16.97
CA VAL A 413 2.54 -5.85 15.84
C VAL A 413 2.29 -4.46 16.41
N LYS A 414 3.28 -3.59 16.29
CA LYS A 414 3.30 -2.26 16.91
C LYS A 414 3.11 -1.18 15.88
N HIS A 415 2.24 -0.21 16.16
CA HIS A 415 2.14 1.03 15.38
C HIS A 415 3.05 2.09 15.98
N ILE A 416 3.89 2.68 15.14
CA ILE A 416 4.73 3.83 15.49
C ILE A 416 4.02 5.08 14.98
N GLN A 417 3.49 5.88 15.91
CA GLN A 417 2.76 7.09 15.58
C GLN A 417 3.65 8.08 14.80
N ASP A 418 3.03 8.78 13.86
CA ASP A 418 3.65 9.88 13.15
C ASP A 418 2.68 11.07 13.07
N SER A 419 3.07 12.09 12.34
CA SER A 419 2.24 13.28 12.16
C SER A 419 0.93 12.99 11.46
N GLU A 420 0.83 12.03 10.54
CA GLU A 420 -0.43 11.67 9.86
C GLU A 420 -1.27 10.67 10.65
N TYR A 421 -0.63 9.78 11.39
CA TYR A 421 -1.26 8.79 12.26
C TYR A 421 -0.89 9.06 13.72
N THR A 422 -1.57 10.04 14.31
CA THR A 422 -1.31 10.48 15.70
C THR A 422 -1.93 9.56 16.73
N ASP A 423 -2.95 8.79 16.37
CA ASP A 423 -3.60 7.84 17.26
C ASP A 423 -3.01 6.44 17.08
N GLU A 424 -2.97 5.68 18.17
CA GLU A 424 -2.45 4.32 18.14
C GLU A 424 -3.36 3.38 17.33
N ILE A 425 -2.77 2.57 16.46
CA ILE A 425 -3.48 1.57 15.66
C ILE A 425 -3.20 0.19 16.25
N TRP A 426 -4.24 -0.43 16.80
CA TRP A 426 -4.18 -1.79 17.31
C TRP A 426 -4.49 -2.78 16.19
N TYR A 427 -3.49 -3.56 15.74
CA TYR A 427 -3.71 -4.51 14.65
C TYR A 427 -4.60 -5.69 15.05
N TYR A 428 -5.56 -6.03 14.19
CA TYR A 428 -6.38 -7.25 14.30
C TYR A 428 -6.43 -7.95 12.96
N GLY A 429 -5.63 -9.00 12.79
CA GLY A 429 -5.57 -9.65 11.49
C GLY A 429 -4.58 -10.81 11.37
N PRO A 430 -4.49 -11.36 10.15
CA PRO A 430 -3.70 -12.54 9.85
C PRO A 430 -2.21 -12.21 9.78
N VAL A 431 -1.43 -13.04 10.44
CA VAL A 431 0.02 -13.14 10.31
C VAL A 431 0.34 -14.45 9.60
N ARG A 432 1.25 -14.36 8.63
CA ARG A 432 1.79 -15.49 7.88
C ARG A 432 3.24 -15.71 8.26
N PHE A 433 3.80 -16.86 7.87
CA PHE A 433 5.10 -17.29 8.35
C PHE A 433 5.99 -17.79 7.21
N MET A 434 7.25 -17.38 7.24
CA MET A 434 8.34 -18.06 6.57
C MET A 434 9.04 -18.95 7.59
N VAL A 435 9.21 -20.24 7.28
CA VAL A 435 9.91 -21.22 8.12
C VAL A 435 11.10 -21.75 7.33
N ASN A 436 12.31 -21.56 7.86
CA ASN A 436 13.57 -21.94 7.24
C ASN A 436 13.70 -21.42 5.79
N GLY A 437 13.26 -20.17 5.56
CA GLY A 437 13.29 -19.50 4.25
C GLY A 437 12.21 -19.94 3.27
N LYS A 438 11.21 -20.74 3.69
CA LYS A 438 10.09 -21.18 2.84
C LYS A 438 8.75 -20.71 3.41
N LEU A 439 7.83 -20.34 2.52
CA LEU A 439 6.47 -19.98 2.91
C LEU A 439 5.77 -21.16 3.57
N HIS A 440 5.11 -20.89 4.69
CA HIS A 440 4.24 -21.83 5.38
C HIS A 440 2.77 -21.43 5.17
N ASP A 441 1.89 -22.42 5.00
CA ASP A 441 0.48 -22.18 4.66
C ASP A 441 -0.38 -21.74 5.86
N SER A 442 0.13 -21.92 7.08
CA SER A 442 -0.59 -21.55 8.30
C SER A 442 -0.78 -20.04 8.45
N ILE A 443 -1.94 -19.68 8.99
CA ILE A 443 -2.32 -18.31 9.32
C ILE A 443 -2.61 -18.24 10.81
N LEU A 444 -2.06 -17.23 11.47
CA LEU A 444 -2.38 -16.90 12.86
C LEU A 444 -3.13 -15.57 12.90
N VAL A 445 -4.22 -15.47 13.66
CA VAL A 445 -4.92 -14.20 13.84
C VAL A 445 -4.44 -13.54 15.12
N ILE A 446 -3.84 -12.36 15.00
CA ILE A 446 -3.48 -11.49 16.12
C ILE A 446 -4.70 -10.71 16.58
N ASN A 447 -4.82 -10.53 17.89
CA ASN A 447 -5.88 -9.78 18.52
C ASN A 447 -5.25 -8.64 19.33
N HIS A 448 -5.55 -7.40 18.98
CA HIS A 448 -5.04 -6.22 19.68
C HIS A 448 -3.50 -6.12 19.66
N GLY A 449 -2.90 -6.37 18.51
CA GLY A 449 -1.45 -6.23 18.29
C GLY A 449 -0.58 -7.32 18.90
N GLU A 450 -1.10 -8.21 19.76
CA GLU A 450 -0.29 -9.23 20.43
C GLU A 450 -0.82 -10.66 20.20
N PHE A 451 0.11 -11.61 20.13
CA PHE A 451 -0.16 -13.03 20.33
C PHE A 451 0.87 -13.61 21.30
N LYS A 452 0.41 -14.45 22.24
CA LYS A 452 1.26 -15.26 23.10
C LYS A 452 0.72 -16.68 23.17
N GLY A 453 1.48 -17.64 22.67
CA GLY A 453 1.03 -19.03 22.60
C GLY A 453 1.89 -19.93 21.72
N VAL A 454 1.37 -21.12 21.47
CA VAL A 454 1.97 -22.10 20.56
C VAL A 454 1.52 -21.80 19.13
N LEU A 455 2.46 -21.88 18.18
CA LEU A 455 2.17 -21.64 16.77
C LEU A 455 1.17 -22.68 16.20
N PRO A 456 0.36 -22.31 15.20
CA PRO A 456 -0.63 -23.22 14.60
C PRO A 456 -0.03 -24.32 13.71
N PHE A 457 1.28 -24.57 13.84
CA PHE A 457 2.03 -25.59 13.12
C PHE A 457 3.18 -26.09 13.99
N GLN A 458 3.65 -27.30 13.68
CA GLN A 458 4.77 -27.90 14.41
C GLN A 458 6.07 -27.17 14.09
N VAL A 459 6.83 -26.89 15.15
CA VAL A 459 8.14 -26.22 15.10
C VAL A 459 9.17 -27.03 15.87
N LYS A 460 10.44 -26.91 15.47
CA LYS A 460 11.57 -27.63 16.05
C LYS A 460 12.58 -26.68 16.67
N ASN A 461 13.38 -27.21 17.57
CA ASN A 461 14.54 -26.47 18.06
C ASN A 461 15.50 -26.18 16.91
N GLY A 462 15.84 -24.91 16.74
CA GLY A 462 16.68 -24.40 15.66
C GLY A 462 15.94 -23.95 14.40
N ASP A 463 14.62 -24.14 14.30
CA ASP A 463 13.84 -23.60 13.19
C ASP A 463 13.94 -22.07 13.18
N LYS A 464 14.15 -21.50 12.00
CA LYS A 464 14.14 -20.05 11.78
C LYS A 464 12.77 -19.62 11.31
N ILE A 465 12.09 -18.80 12.08
CA ILE A 465 10.74 -18.34 11.78
C ILE A 465 10.74 -16.83 11.58
N LYS A 466 10.12 -16.39 10.50
CA LYS A 466 9.92 -14.97 10.20
C LYS A 466 8.43 -14.72 9.97
N PRO A 467 7.73 -14.06 10.91
CA PRO A 467 6.36 -13.64 10.67
C PRO A 467 6.32 -12.43 9.72
N PHE A 468 5.22 -12.32 8.99
CA PHE A 468 4.94 -11.16 8.15
C PHE A 468 3.43 -10.91 8.02
N LEU A 469 3.06 -9.65 7.78
CA LEU A 469 1.72 -9.25 7.37
C LEU A 469 1.64 -9.29 5.84
N ASP A 470 0.56 -9.86 5.34
CA ASP A 470 0.23 -9.93 3.91
C ASP A 470 -1.10 -9.19 3.72
N LEU A 471 -1.00 -7.91 3.40
CA LEU A 471 -2.13 -7.01 3.24
C LEU A 471 -2.30 -6.67 1.75
N PRO A 472 -3.51 -6.31 1.29
CA PRO A 472 -3.69 -5.82 -0.07
C PRO A 472 -2.68 -4.69 -0.34
N GLY A 473 -1.91 -4.77 -1.42
CA GLY A 473 -0.98 -3.73 -1.85
C GLY A 473 0.38 -3.67 -1.15
N PHE A 474 0.55 -4.31 0.02
CA PHE A 474 1.84 -4.29 0.72
C PHE A 474 2.01 -5.42 1.75
N MET A 475 3.27 -5.82 1.95
CA MET A 475 3.68 -6.75 2.99
C MET A 475 4.58 -6.05 4.00
N ILE A 476 4.54 -6.53 5.25
CA ILE A 476 5.42 -6.05 6.32
C ILE A 476 6.11 -7.26 6.92
N ASN A 477 7.44 -7.29 6.86
CA ASN A 477 8.23 -8.37 7.42
C ASN A 477 8.64 -8.07 8.86
N ALA A 478 8.80 -9.10 9.69
CA ALA A 478 9.54 -8.93 10.93
C ALA A 478 10.99 -8.51 10.65
N GLU A 479 11.55 -7.67 11.53
CA GLU A 479 12.91 -7.15 11.37
C GLU A 479 13.96 -8.27 11.38
N LYS A 480 13.76 -9.27 12.26
CA LYS A 480 14.66 -10.40 12.44
C LYS A 480 13.92 -11.72 12.35
N GLU A 481 14.64 -12.74 11.92
CA GLU A 481 14.19 -14.13 12.07
C GLU A 481 14.37 -14.56 13.53
N THR A 482 13.37 -15.25 14.05
CA THR A 482 13.42 -15.84 15.39
C THR A 482 13.85 -17.29 15.27
N ILE A 483 14.99 -17.61 15.88
CA ILE A 483 15.44 -19.00 16.02
C ILE A 483 14.68 -19.59 17.21
N ILE A 484 13.90 -20.64 16.95
CA ILE A 484 13.18 -21.35 18.00
C ILE A 484 14.17 -22.03 18.92
N LYS A 485 14.12 -21.65 20.19
CA LYS A 485 14.93 -22.24 21.26
C LYS A 485 14.00 -23.05 22.14
N MET A 486 13.96 -24.36 21.93
CA MET A 486 13.17 -25.26 22.75
C MET A 486 14.01 -26.47 23.12
N ASN A 487 13.69 -27.12 24.24
CA ASN A 487 14.30 -28.41 24.51
C ASN A 487 13.81 -29.43 23.46
N PRO A 488 14.69 -30.16 22.74
CA PRO A 488 14.25 -31.07 21.68
C PRO A 488 13.32 -32.19 22.15
N LEU A 489 13.32 -32.53 23.45
CA LEU A 489 12.38 -33.48 24.05
C LEU A 489 10.99 -32.89 24.32
N TRP A 490 10.81 -31.58 24.33
CA TRP A 490 9.53 -30.94 24.65
C TRP A 490 8.43 -31.35 23.66
N GLY A 491 7.26 -31.78 24.14
CA GLY A 491 6.08 -32.02 23.33
C GLY A 491 5.59 -33.47 23.30
N ILE A 492 4.74 -33.79 22.32
CA ILE A 492 4.12 -35.13 22.18
C ILE A 492 5.09 -36.11 21.51
N TRP A 493 5.17 -37.31 22.07
CA TRP A 493 5.93 -38.43 21.55
C TRP A 493 5.11 -39.73 21.56
N TYR A 494 5.15 -40.43 20.43
CA TYR A 494 4.69 -41.81 20.30
C TYR A 494 5.84 -42.73 20.71
N ILE A 495 5.63 -43.49 21.76
CA ILE A 495 6.66 -44.30 22.42
C ILE A 495 6.46 -45.77 22.06
N ARG A 496 7.57 -46.47 21.80
CA ARG A 496 7.63 -47.92 21.68
C ARG A 496 8.75 -48.46 22.57
N GLU A 497 8.37 -49.25 23.58
CA GLU A 497 9.29 -49.88 24.54
C GLU A 497 9.32 -51.39 24.28
N VAL A 498 10.51 -51.98 24.11
CA VAL A 498 10.70 -53.42 23.98
C VAL A 498 11.45 -53.93 25.19
N LEU A 499 10.86 -54.87 25.92
CA LEU A 499 11.51 -55.48 27.08
C LEU A 499 12.73 -56.29 26.62
N ASP A 500 13.93 -55.90 27.05
CA ASP A 500 15.19 -56.58 26.72
C ASP A 500 15.57 -57.61 27.79
N SER A 501 15.43 -57.26 29.07
CA SER A 501 15.69 -58.17 30.18
C SER A 501 14.98 -57.74 31.46
N SER A 502 14.73 -58.71 32.34
CA SER A 502 14.12 -58.50 33.66
C SER A 502 14.54 -59.60 34.62
N ASN A 503 14.76 -59.27 35.89
CA ASN A 503 14.87 -60.25 36.99
C ASN A 503 13.56 -60.37 37.80
N ASP A 504 12.53 -59.60 37.43
CA ASP A 504 11.19 -59.71 38.00
C ASP A 504 10.48 -60.94 37.43
N PRO A 505 10.10 -61.92 38.28
CA PRO A 505 9.37 -63.10 37.83
C PRO A 505 7.97 -62.78 37.28
N ALA A 506 7.42 -61.60 37.59
CA ALA A 506 6.13 -61.14 37.06
C ALA A 506 6.27 -60.33 35.75
N ALA A 507 7.48 -60.13 35.23
CA ALA A 507 7.66 -59.40 33.97
C ALA A 507 7.18 -60.23 32.76
N PRO A 508 6.64 -59.58 31.71
CA PRO A 508 6.33 -60.24 30.45
C PRO A 508 7.56 -60.88 29.80
N ALA A 509 7.33 -61.71 28.78
CA ALA A 509 8.43 -62.35 28.05
C ALA A 509 9.36 -61.31 27.41
N LYS A 510 10.67 -61.61 27.35
CA LYS A 510 11.64 -60.83 26.57
C LYS A 510 11.11 -60.62 25.14
N GLY A 511 11.23 -59.39 24.64
CA GLY A 511 10.71 -58.99 23.33
C GLY A 511 9.28 -58.48 23.34
N THR A 512 8.57 -58.52 24.47
CA THR A 512 7.24 -57.88 24.61
C THR A 512 7.34 -56.40 24.29
N VAL A 513 6.39 -55.91 23.48
CA VAL A 513 6.34 -54.54 22.97
C VAL A 513 5.23 -53.78 23.66
N PHE A 514 5.54 -52.61 24.20
CA PHE A 514 4.58 -51.65 24.74
C PHE A 514 4.58 -50.41 23.84
N THR A 515 3.40 -49.85 23.60
CA THR A 515 3.24 -48.62 22.82
C THR A 515 2.35 -47.65 23.58
N GLY A 516 2.58 -46.35 23.41
CA GLY A 516 1.77 -45.32 24.05
C GLY A 516 2.11 -43.93 23.53
N ILE A 517 1.36 -42.93 23.99
CA ILE A 517 1.58 -41.53 23.66
C ILE A 517 1.86 -40.80 24.96
N LYS A 518 2.99 -40.09 25.02
CA LYS A 518 3.43 -39.34 26.21
C LYS A 518 3.70 -37.90 25.81
N PHE A 519 3.37 -36.96 26.69
CA PHE A 519 3.78 -35.56 26.55
C PHE A 519 4.91 -35.26 27.53
N TYR A 520 6.00 -34.68 27.02
CA TYR A 520 7.20 -34.34 27.77
C TYR A 520 7.24 -32.82 27.96
N LYS A 521 7.19 -32.35 29.20
CA LYS A 521 7.27 -30.93 29.58
C LYS A 521 8.56 -30.67 30.34
N VAL A 522 9.48 -29.91 29.77
CA VAL A 522 10.74 -29.53 30.42
C VAL A 522 10.53 -28.29 31.27
N LEU A 523 10.90 -28.37 32.55
CA LEU A 523 10.68 -27.33 33.54
C LEU A 523 11.98 -26.54 33.76
N SER A 524 11.84 -25.27 34.14
CA SER A 524 12.96 -24.35 34.39
C SER A 524 13.93 -24.79 35.48
N ASN A 525 13.51 -25.70 36.37
CA ASN A 525 14.35 -26.29 37.40
C ASN A 525 15.16 -27.52 36.92
N GLY A 526 15.22 -27.77 35.62
CA GLY A 526 15.95 -28.92 35.05
C GLY A 526 15.22 -30.25 35.20
N MET A 527 13.93 -30.24 35.52
CA MET A 527 13.11 -31.45 35.57
C MET A 527 12.34 -31.64 34.25
N VAL A 528 12.02 -32.89 33.89
CA VAL A 528 11.05 -33.23 32.86
C VAL A 528 9.83 -33.86 33.52
N ARG A 529 8.65 -33.32 33.22
CA ARG A 529 7.36 -33.91 33.57
C ARG A 529 6.84 -34.69 32.38
N ILE A 530 6.49 -35.95 32.60
CA ILE A 530 5.93 -36.84 31.59
C ILE A 530 4.47 -37.09 31.97
N THR A 531 3.56 -36.81 31.05
CA THR A 531 2.11 -36.97 31.23
C THR A 531 1.53 -37.87 30.13
N ASN A 532 0.41 -38.52 30.43
CA ASN A 532 -0.46 -39.09 29.41
C ASN A 532 -1.14 -37.96 28.60
N LEU A 533 -1.80 -38.31 27.50
CA LEU A 533 -2.58 -37.37 26.67
C LEU A 533 -3.73 -36.70 27.43
N ASP A 534 -4.31 -37.40 28.42
CA ASP A 534 -5.37 -36.86 29.29
C ASP A 534 -4.85 -35.88 30.35
N GLY A 535 -3.55 -35.58 30.34
CA GLY A 535 -2.89 -34.67 31.28
C GLY A 535 -2.54 -35.30 32.64
N SER A 536 -2.89 -36.57 32.88
CA SER A 536 -2.52 -37.26 34.12
C SER A 536 -0.99 -37.37 34.20
N GLN A 537 -0.43 -36.94 35.34
CA GLN A 537 1.00 -36.98 35.57
C GLN A 537 1.44 -38.43 35.80
N LEU A 538 2.34 -38.92 34.95
CA LEU A 538 2.99 -40.21 35.16
C LEU A 538 4.18 -40.04 36.12
N MET A 539 5.03 -39.06 35.85
CA MET A 539 6.33 -38.92 36.51
C MET A 539 6.92 -37.53 36.31
N GLN A 540 7.74 -37.09 37.27
CA GLN A 540 8.54 -35.88 37.17
C GLN A 540 9.98 -36.19 37.58
N LEU A 541 10.89 -36.14 36.62
CA LEU A 541 12.26 -36.65 36.74
C LEU A 541 13.29 -35.57 36.44
N LYS A 542 14.54 -35.76 36.87
CA LYS A 542 15.65 -34.88 36.51
C LYS A 542 16.03 -35.10 35.05
N LEU A 543 16.22 -34.02 34.30
CA LEU A 543 16.70 -34.05 32.91
C LEU A 543 18.08 -33.39 32.83
N GLU A 544 19.04 -34.10 32.28
CA GLU A 544 20.32 -33.58 31.83
C GLU A 544 20.34 -33.70 30.30
N ASN A 545 20.42 -32.59 29.59
CA ASN A 545 20.38 -32.57 28.12
C ASN A 545 21.59 -31.81 27.56
N THR A 546 22.27 -32.41 26.58
CA THR A 546 23.37 -31.81 25.82
C THR A 546 23.07 -31.81 24.31
N GLY A 547 21.94 -31.22 23.94
CA GLY A 547 21.52 -31.05 22.55
C GLY A 547 20.76 -32.27 22.03
N LEU A 548 21.46 -33.18 21.33
CA LEU A 548 20.86 -34.42 20.82
C LEU A 548 20.94 -35.59 21.80
N HIS A 549 21.73 -35.46 22.87
CA HIS A 549 21.85 -36.49 23.91
C HIS A 549 21.03 -36.08 25.13
N PHE A 550 20.31 -37.02 25.71
CA PHE A 550 19.57 -36.78 26.95
C PHE A 550 19.75 -37.90 27.96
N LEU A 551 19.69 -37.50 29.23
CA LEU A 551 19.68 -38.38 30.38
C LEU A 551 18.54 -37.97 31.31
N ILE A 552 17.60 -38.87 31.52
CA ILE A 552 16.48 -38.71 32.44
C ILE A 552 16.70 -39.63 33.63
N THR A 553 16.72 -39.08 34.84
CA THR A 553 16.95 -39.84 36.08
C THR A 553 15.92 -39.51 37.16
N GLY A 554 15.57 -40.53 37.94
CA GLY A 554 14.70 -40.41 39.10
C GLY A 554 15.12 -41.40 40.16
N ASN A 555 15.10 -41.00 41.42
CA ASN A 555 15.31 -41.94 42.51
C ASN A 555 14.43 -41.59 43.71
N SER A 556 13.94 -42.62 44.37
CA SER A 556 13.16 -42.58 45.61
C SER A 556 13.63 -43.71 46.54
N SER A 557 13.07 -43.81 47.74
CA SER A 557 13.43 -44.89 48.67
C SER A 557 13.08 -46.31 48.15
N THR A 558 12.19 -46.42 47.17
CA THR A 558 11.65 -47.71 46.68
C THR A 558 11.75 -47.90 45.18
N GLN A 559 12.16 -46.88 44.41
CA GLN A 559 12.20 -46.94 42.95
C GLN A 559 13.28 -46.03 42.38
N SER A 560 14.04 -46.52 41.41
CA SER A 560 14.96 -45.75 40.57
C SER A 560 14.52 -45.84 39.10
N TYR A 561 14.77 -44.77 38.34
CA TYR A 561 14.53 -44.69 36.91
C TYR A 561 15.75 -44.05 36.25
N TYR A 562 16.17 -44.66 35.14
CA TYR A 562 17.29 -44.20 34.33
C TYR A 562 16.92 -44.38 32.86
N GLN A 563 17.06 -43.32 32.07
CA GLN A 563 16.87 -43.38 30.63
C GLN A 563 17.90 -42.50 29.94
N ALA A 564 18.76 -43.11 29.13
CA ALA A 564 19.77 -42.41 28.35
C ALA A 564 19.49 -42.66 26.87
N GLY A 565 19.44 -41.60 26.07
CA GLY A 565 19.12 -41.72 24.66
C GLY A 565 19.60 -40.56 23.79
N ASP A 566 19.45 -40.79 22.49
CA ASP A 566 19.90 -39.91 21.44
C ASP A 566 18.72 -39.55 20.53
N LEU A 567 18.48 -38.25 20.37
CA LEU A 567 17.65 -37.73 19.30
C LEU A 567 18.41 -37.81 17.98
N ASN A 568 17.70 -38.13 16.91
CA ASN A 568 18.25 -38.01 15.58
C ASN A 568 18.42 -36.53 15.18
N SER A 569 19.17 -36.29 14.11
CA SER A 569 19.51 -34.93 13.66
C SER A 569 18.31 -34.06 13.29
N ASN A 570 17.20 -34.66 12.85
CA ASN A 570 15.98 -33.93 12.50
C ASN A 570 14.99 -33.77 13.68
N GLN A 571 15.37 -34.29 14.86
CA GLN A 571 14.62 -34.24 16.13
C GLN A 571 13.20 -34.88 16.06
N GLU A 572 12.97 -35.76 15.08
CA GLU A 572 11.68 -36.45 14.88
C GLU A 572 11.62 -37.79 15.60
N THR A 573 12.78 -38.39 15.88
CA THR A 573 12.86 -39.68 16.55
C THR A 573 14.00 -39.71 17.54
N TRP A 574 13.87 -40.54 18.56
CA TRP A 574 14.98 -40.87 19.44
C TRP A 574 14.99 -42.35 19.78
N SER A 575 16.18 -42.83 20.16
CA SER A 575 16.38 -44.17 20.72
C SER A 575 17.06 -44.03 22.07
N ALA A 576 16.60 -44.78 23.05
CA ALA A 576 17.10 -44.76 24.42
C ALA A 576 17.13 -46.16 25.02
N TYR A 577 18.03 -46.33 25.97
CA TYR A 577 18.04 -47.45 26.89
C TYR A 577 17.43 -47.03 28.23
N THR A 578 16.39 -47.73 28.66
CA THR A 578 15.63 -47.41 29.88
C THR A 578 15.79 -48.53 30.89
N VAL A 579 16.15 -48.18 32.13
CA VAL A 579 16.20 -49.07 33.29
C VAL A 579 15.24 -48.54 34.35
N SER A 580 14.31 -49.38 34.80
CA SER A 580 13.49 -49.13 35.97
C SER A 580 13.83 -50.16 37.03
N GLU A 581 14.22 -49.72 38.22
CA GLU A 581 14.42 -50.60 39.37
C GLU A 581 13.39 -50.25 40.44
N TYR A 582 12.84 -51.26 41.10
CA TYR A 582 11.90 -51.06 42.20
C TYR A 582 12.06 -52.14 43.25
N ARG A 583 11.70 -51.80 44.49
CA ARG A 583 11.78 -52.69 45.64
C ARG A 583 10.39 -53.21 45.98
N GLN A 584 10.27 -54.51 46.16
CA GLN A 584 9.07 -55.16 46.71
C GLN A 584 9.52 -56.11 47.82
N GLY A 585 9.22 -55.76 49.07
CA GLY A 585 9.83 -56.40 50.24
C GLY A 585 11.33 -56.08 50.33
N ASP A 586 12.17 -57.10 50.51
CA ASP A 586 13.64 -56.97 50.56
C ASP A 586 14.33 -57.29 49.23
N VAL A 587 13.56 -57.53 48.17
CA VAL A 587 14.07 -57.88 46.84
C VAL A 587 14.01 -56.66 45.93
N TYR A 588 15.10 -56.43 45.20
CA TYR A 588 15.18 -55.44 44.13
C TYR A 588 14.92 -56.10 42.78
N TYR A 589 13.94 -55.56 42.09
CA TYR A 589 13.58 -55.93 40.73
C TYR A 589 14.04 -54.85 39.77
N ASN A 590 14.51 -55.24 38.60
CA ASN A 590 14.85 -54.36 37.50
C ASN A 590 14.22 -54.84 36.19
N ARG A 591 13.83 -53.89 35.37
CA ARG A 591 13.34 -54.10 34.01
C ARG A 591 14.10 -53.17 33.07
N LYS A 592 14.60 -53.72 31.97
CA LYS A 592 15.43 -53.04 30.98
C LYS A 592 14.72 -53.01 29.64
N TYR A 593 14.62 -51.84 29.03
CA TYR A 593 13.89 -51.63 27.78
C TYR A 593 14.74 -50.92 26.74
N ASN A 594 14.60 -51.36 25.49
CA ASN A 594 14.97 -50.54 24.34
C ASN A 594 13.77 -49.67 23.99
N THR A 595 13.91 -48.36 24.14
CA THR A 595 12.82 -47.40 24.00
C THR A 595 13.06 -46.52 22.80
N ASN A 596 12.08 -46.40 21.93
CA ASN A 596 12.11 -45.44 20.83
C ASN A 596 10.95 -44.46 20.96
N GLY A 597 11.21 -43.19 20.67
CA GLY A 597 10.18 -42.16 20.52
C GLY A 597 10.10 -41.68 19.08
N SER A 598 8.90 -41.36 18.61
CA SER A 598 8.68 -40.63 17.36
C SER A 598 7.68 -39.50 17.55
N ARG A 599 7.87 -38.37 16.86
CA ARG A 599 6.87 -37.30 16.76
C ARG A 599 5.68 -37.68 15.88
N LYS A 600 5.85 -38.70 15.02
CA LYS A 600 4.82 -39.21 14.12
C LYS A 600 4.16 -40.44 14.73
N PRO A 601 2.86 -40.67 14.45
CA PRO A 601 2.23 -41.93 14.77
C PRO A 601 3.10 -43.08 14.29
N ILE A 602 3.40 -44.02 15.19
CA ILE A 602 4.13 -45.23 14.83
C ILE A 602 3.15 -46.05 13.99
N GLY A 603 3.23 -45.90 12.67
CA GLY A 603 2.40 -46.64 11.73
C GLY A 603 2.58 -48.13 12.03
N SER A 604 1.54 -48.76 12.54
CA SER A 604 1.49 -50.20 12.69
C SER A 604 1.50 -50.78 11.28
N LYS A 605 2.67 -51.05 10.71
CA LYS A 605 2.78 -52.09 9.68
C LYS A 605 2.59 -53.45 10.36
N VAL A 606 1.40 -53.67 10.90
CA VAL A 606 0.85 -55.01 11.08
C VAL A 606 -0.10 -55.15 9.89
N ASN A 607 0.28 -55.97 8.92
CA ASN A 607 -0.61 -56.38 7.85
C ASN A 607 -1.84 -57.04 8.48
N HIS A 608 -2.93 -56.30 8.59
CA HIS A 608 -4.26 -56.86 8.69
C HIS A 608 -5.10 -56.21 7.60
N ASN A 609 -5.47 -57.01 6.60
CA ASN A 609 -6.71 -56.82 5.86
C ASN A 609 -7.80 -56.56 6.89
N LEU A 610 -8.42 -55.38 6.87
CA LEU A 610 -9.83 -55.13 7.20
C LEU A 610 -10.14 -53.67 6.80
N ASP A 611 -11.35 -53.48 6.31
CA ASP A 611 -11.83 -52.35 5.52
C ASP A 611 -11.69 -50.96 6.16
N SER A 612 -11.60 -50.00 5.25
CA SER A 612 -11.79 -48.56 5.44
C SER A 612 -13.11 -48.25 6.15
N ASP A 613 -13.03 -47.47 7.23
CA ASP A 613 -13.85 -46.27 7.52
C ASP A 613 -13.79 -45.98 9.03
N GLU A 614 -12.97 -45.00 9.42
CA GLU A 614 -13.20 -44.08 10.56
C GLU A 614 -11.95 -43.21 10.76
N ILE A 615 -11.93 -42.06 10.09
CA ILE A 615 -11.02 -40.96 10.42
C ILE A 615 -11.71 -40.12 11.48
N LEU A 616 -11.21 -40.17 12.72
CA LEU A 616 -11.64 -39.29 13.81
C LEU A 616 -11.07 -37.88 13.60
N ASP A 617 -11.98 -36.93 13.45
CA ASP A 617 -11.77 -35.49 13.36
C ASP A 617 -11.23 -34.92 14.69
N PHE A 618 -10.10 -34.20 14.64
CA PHE A 618 -9.41 -33.62 15.80
C PHE A 618 -9.93 -32.21 16.18
N SER A 619 -11.11 -31.81 15.72
CA SER A 619 -11.68 -30.47 15.92
C SER A 619 -12.26 -30.18 17.32
N GLN A 620 -12.25 -31.13 18.27
CA GLN A 620 -13.01 -30.98 19.54
C GLN A 620 -12.21 -30.68 20.83
N PHE A 621 -10.91 -30.43 20.78
CA PHE A 621 -10.16 -29.97 21.97
C PHE A 621 -9.83 -28.48 21.91
N SER A 622 -10.86 -27.64 21.92
CA SER A 622 -10.77 -26.28 22.46
C SER A 622 -11.91 -26.06 23.47
N GLY A 623 -11.56 -25.92 24.74
CA GLY A 623 -12.50 -25.51 25.79
C GLY A 623 -12.35 -26.22 27.14
N LYS A 624 -11.36 -25.80 27.93
CA LYS A 624 -11.55 -25.18 29.27
C LYS A 624 -10.22 -24.79 29.89
#